data_AF-A0A2N5Z8H6-F1
#
_entry.id   AF-A0A2N5Z8H6-F1
#
_cell.length_a   1.000
_cell.length_b   1.000
_cell.length_c   1.000
_cell.angle_alpha   90.00
_cell.angle_beta   90.00
_cell.angle_gamma   90.00
#
_symmetry.space_group_name_H-M   'P 1'
#
loop_
_entity.id
_entity.type
_entity.pdbx_description
1 polymer ?
#
loop_
_entity_poly.entity_id
_entity_poly.type
_entity_poly.pdbx_seq_one_letter_code
_entity_poly.pdbx_strand_id
1 'polypeptide(L)'
;MQKATEDSAYKKSVIHYSTEAIIPGYSFDDVYSNFITYAIPAWAKPFQGDTNRSRFEMQLIENTPAHIFANIKWMEYEELLQAVNLYYDILLLPKNEKDIADILYDMQKDLLKILL
;
A
#
# COMPACT_ATOMS: atom_id res chain seq x y z
N MET A 1 28.08 -20.76 -36.83
CA MET A 1 26.66 -21.17 -36.65
C MET A 1 26.45 -21.37 -35.15
N GLN A 2 25.95 -20.35 -34.43
CA GLN A 2 24.55 -20.23 -33.92
C GLN A 2 24.11 -21.50 -33.15
N LYS A 3 23.76 -21.49 -31.85
CA LYS A 3 22.89 -20.59 -31.06
C LYS A 3 23.38 -20.53 -29.60
N ALA A 4 23.61 -19.34 -29.05
CA ALA A 4 22.66 -18.52 -28.29
C ALA A 4 22.57 -18.94 -26.81
N THR A 5 23.47 -18.34 -26.04
CA THR A 5 23.48 -18.21 -24.59
C THR A 5 22.21 -17.48 -24.15
N GLU A 6 21.21 -18.21 -23.66
CA GLU A 6 20.04 -17.64 -22.98
C GLU A 6 20.44 -17.31 -21.53
N ASP A 7 21.19 -16.23 -21.38
CA ASP A 7 21.62 -15.75 -20.08
C ASP A 7 21.72 -14.22 -20.13
N SER A 8 20.56 -13.53 -20.21
CA SER A 8 20.42 -12.07 -20.02
C SER A 8 19.01 -11.60 -20.40
N ALA A 9 18.00 -11.81 -19.54
CA ALA A 9 16.73 -11.10 -19.71
C ALA A 9 15.91 -10.86 -18.44
N TYR A 10 16.19 -11.51 -17.31
CA TYR A 10 15.51 -11.15 -16.05
C TYR A 10 16.32 -10.12 -15.26
N LYS A 11 16.45 -8.92 -15.84
CA LYS A 11 16.68 -7.72 -15.02
C LYS A 11 15.42 -7.50 -14.21
N LYS A 12 15.45 -8.00 -12.97
CA LYS A 12 14.50 -7.73 -11.90
C LYS A 12 14.40 -6.20 -11.73
N SER A 13 13.49 -5.56 -12.46
CA SER A 13 13.16 -4.15 -12.25
C SER A 13 12.38 -4.07 -10.96
N VAL A 14 13.10 -4.01 -9.84
CA VAL A 14 12.55 -3.64 -8.54
C VAL A 14 12.25 -2.15 -8.67
N ILE A 15 11.02 -1.83 -9.05
CA ILE A 15 10.58 -0.44 -9.09
C ILE A 15 10.32 -0.03 -7.65
N HIS A 16 11.25 0.76 -7.11
CA HIS A 16 11.04 1.47 -5.86
C HIS A 16 10.03 2.57 -6.14
N TYR A 17 8.89 2.52 -5.45
CA TYR A 17 7.98 3.63 -5.41
C TYR A 17 8.08 4.24 -4.00
N SER A 18 8.85 5.32 -3.89
CA SER A 18 8.60 6.30 -2.84
C SER A 18 7.22 6.92 -3.11
N THR A 19 6.59 7.45 -2.08
CA THR A 19 5.27 8.10 -2.07
C THR A 19 5.04 9.22 -3.11
N GLU A 20 6.00 9.50 -3.99
CA GLU A 20 5.93 10.48 -5.08
C GLU A 20 5.83 9.85 -6.48
N ALA A 21 5.83 8.53 -6.60
CA ALA A 21 5.86 7.89 -7.91
C ALA A 21 4.49 7.85 -8.58
N ILE A 22 4.18 8.93 -9.29
CA ILE A 22 3.16 8.94 -10.34
C ILE A 22 3.66 8.01 -11.47
N ILE A 23 3.05 6.83 -11.59
CA ILE A 23 3.34 5.89 -12.68
C ILE A 23 2.85 6.52 -14.00
N PRO A 24 3.72 6.79 -14.99
CA PRO A 24 3.31 7.38 -16.25
C PRO A 24 2.35 6.44 -17.00
N GLY A 25 1.10 6.86 -17.17
CA GLY A 25 0.05 6.09 -17.85
C GLY A 25 -0.96 5.41 -16.92
N TYR A 26 -0.79 5.51 -15.59
CA TYR A 26 -1.80 5.07 -14.63
C TYR A 26 -2.73 6.25 -14.31
N SER A 27 -4.00 6.16 -14.70
CA SER A 27 -5.00 7.15 -14.30
C SER A 27 -5.36 6.94 -12.83
N PHE A 28 -5.53 8.04 -12.09
CA PHE A 28 -6.12 8.05 -10.74
C PHE A 28 -7.51 7.40 -10.66
N ASP A 29 -8.09 6.97 -11.79
CA ASP A 29 -9.36 6.24 -11.85
C ASP A 29 -9.26 4.76 -11.45
N ASP A 30 -8.05 4.20 -11.28
CA ASP A 30 -7.83 2.78 -10.94
C ASP A 30 -7.07 2.55 -9.62
N VAL A 31 -7.34 3.38 -8.60
CA VAL A 31 -6.70 3.26 -7.27
C VAL A 31 -7.17 2.01 -6.50
N TYR A 32 -8.23 1.36 -6.97
CA TYR A 32 -8.84 0.19 -6.32
C TYR A 32 -8.29 -1.14 -6.84
N SER A 33 -7.57 -1.15 -7.97
CA SER A 33 -7.05 -2.39 -8.55
C SER A 33 -5.58 -2.56 -8.24
N ASN A 34 -5.23 -3.70 -7.66
CA ASN A 34 -3.85 -4.14 -7.46
C ASN A 34 -2.97 -3.23 -6.57
N PHE A 35 -3.54 -2.39 -5.72
CA PHE A 35 -2.77 -1.64 -4.70
C PHE A 35 -3.00 -2.20 -3.31
N ILE A 36 -1.94 -2.20 -2.50
CA ILE A 36 -2.01 -2.38 -1.06
C ILE A 36 -1.27 -1.23 -0.39
N THR A 37 -1.85 -0.63 0.65
CA THR A 37 -1.14 0.33 1.49
C THR A 37 -0.85 -0.29 2.85
N TYR A 38 0.43 -0.35 3.21
CA TYR A 38 0.89 -0.71 4.54
C TYR A 38 0.97 0.54 5.40
N ALA A 39 0.03 0.69 6.34
CA ALA A 39 0.06 1.72 7.37
C ALA A 39 0.92 1.27 8.56
N ILE A 40 2.05 1.93 8.81
CA ILE A 40 3.03 1.50 9.82
C ILE A 40 3.29 2.64 10.82
N PRO A 41 3.33 2.37 12.14
CA PRO A 41 3.64 3.40 13.14
C PRO A 41 5.09 3.88 13.04
N ALA A 42 5.29 5.13 12.63
CA ALA A 42 6.60 5.78 12.52
C ALA A 42 7.30 5.91 13.89
N TRP A 43 6.52 6.10 14.95
CA TRP A 43 6.96 6.33 16.32
C TRP A 43 7.37 5.06 17.07
N ALA A 44 7.06 3.87 16.54
CA ALA A 44 7.35 2.62 17.24
C ALA A 44 8.87 2.40 17.34
N LYS A 45 9.33 2.04 18.54
CA LYS A 45 10.76 1.89 18.87
C LYS A 45 11.58 1.06 17.86
N PRO A 46 11.09 -0.06 17.30
CA PRO A 46 11.84 -0.81 16.28
C PRO A 46 12.16 -0.01 15.02
N PHE A 47 11.32 0.98 14.69
CA PHE A 47 11.36 1.75 13.44
C PHE A 47 11.93 3.16 13.61
N GLN A 48 12.47 3.54 14.76
CA GLN A 48 13.06 4.88 14.93
C GLN A 48 14.42 5.06 14.23
N GLY A 49 15.03 4.00 13.70
CA GLY A 49 16.27 4.06 12.95
C GLY A 49 16.07 3.68 11.47
N ASP A 50 16.68 4.46 10.58
CA ASP A 50 16.54 4.30 9.12
C ASP A 50 16.90 2.89 8.64
N THR A 51 17.96 2.28 9.18
CA THR A 51 18.37 0.91 8.81
C THR A 51 17.28 -0.12 9.08
N ASN A 52 16.55 0.00 10.20
CA ASN A 52 15.48 -0.93 10.54
C ASN A 52 14.24 -0.68 9.69
N ARG A 53 13.91 0.61 9.43
CA ARG A 53 12.83 0.97 8.50
C ARG A 53 13.08 0.39 7.12
N SER A 54 14.25 0.63 6.53
CA SER A 54 14.57 0.11 5.19
C SER A 54 14.58 -1.42 5.14
N ARG A 55 15.08 -2.09 6.19
CA ARG A 55 15.01 -3.56 6.27
C ARG A 55 13.57 -4.06 6.29
N PHE A 56 12.71 -3.41 7.06
CA PHE A 56 11.30 -3.76 7.15
C PHE A 56 10.57 -3.52 5.83
N GLU A 57 10.80 -2.38 5.18
CA GLU A 57 10.27 -2.05 3.86
C GLU A 57 10.66 -3.10 2.82
N MET A 58 11.94 -3.49 2.78
CA MET A 58 12.41 -4.54 1.87
C MET A 58 11.67 -5.86 2.12
N GLN A 59 11.49 -6.26 3.38
CA GLN A 59 10.74 -7.47 3.70
C GLN A 59 9.27 -7.39 3.28
N LEU A 60 8.61 -6.24 3.45
CA LEU A 60 7.23 -6.06 2.98
C LEU A 60 7.14 -6.18 1.45
N ILE A 61 8.05 -5.54 0.73
CA ILE A 61 8.10 -5.57 -0.74
C ILE A 61 8.36 -7.01 -1.22
N GLU A 62 9.31 -7.72 -0.61
CA GLU A 62 9.63 -9.12 -0.99
C GLU A 62 8.48 -10.09 -0.76
N ASN A 63 7.63 -9.84 0.24
CA ASN A 63 6.47 -10.67 0.53
C ASN A 63 5.19 -10.20 -0.21
N THR A 64 5.21 -9.04 -0.85
CA THR A 64 4.08 -8.55 -1.64
C THR A 64 4.00 -9.34 -2.95
N PRO A 65 2.82 -9.87 -3.35
CA PRO A 65 2.67 -10.54 -4.63
C PRO A 65 3.10 -9.64 -5.80
N ALA A 66 3.79 -10.18 -6.79
CA ALA A 66 4.40 -9.40 -7.86
C ALA A 66 3.42 -8.57 -8.73
N HIS A 67 2.13 -8.92 -8.71
CA HIS A 67 1.08 -8.18 -9.42
C HIS A 67 0.43 -7.08 -8.56
N ILE A 68 0.82 -6.95 -7.30
CA ILE A 68 0.31 -5.95 -6.37
C ILE A 68 1.37 -4.86 -6.17
N PHE A 69 0.96 -3.61 -6.29
CA PHE A 69 1.74 -2.43 -5.95
C PHE A 69 1.62 -2.14 -4.46
N ALA A 70 2.74 -2.18 -3.75
CA ALA A 70 2.80 -1.82 -2.34
C ALA A 70 3.11 -0.33 -2.18
N ASN A 71 2.22 0.39 -1.50
CA ASN A 71 2.50 1.68 -0.90
C ASN A 71 2.85 1.48 0.58
N ILE A 72 3.89 2.13 1.07
CA ILE A 72 4.28 2.06 2.48
C ILE A 72 4.14 3.45 3.08
N LYS A 73 3.21 3.60 4.03
CA LYS A 73 2.97 4.87 4.71
C LYS A 73 3.39 4.76 6.17
N TRP A 74 4.43 5.52 6.52
CA TRP A 74 4.84 5.73 7.90
C TRP A 74 3.98 6.83 8.53
N MET A 75 3.22 6.46 9.55
CA MET A 75 2.20 7.32 10.15
C MET A 75 2.56 7.69 11.58
N GLU A 76 2.28 8.95 11.94
CA GLU A 76 2.33 9.41 13.32
C GLU A 76 1.14 8.85 14.14
N TYR A 77 1.22 8.95 15.46
CA TYR A 77 0.28 8.28 16.37
C TYR A 77 -1.18 8.64 16.08
N GLU A 78 -1.47 9.94 15.97
CA GLU A 78 -2.83 10.45 15.78
C GLU A 78 -3.41 10.03 14.43
N GLU A 79 -2.60 10.09 13.36
CA GLU A 79 -3.01 9.74 12.01
C GLU A 79 -3.34 8.24 11.91
N LEU A 80 -2.47 7.39 12.48
CA LEU A 80 -2.68 5.95 12.50
C LEU A 80 -3.91 5.57 13.32
N LEU A 81 -4.12 6.22 14.47
CA LEU A 81 -5.29 5.98 15.31
C LEU A 81 -6.59 6.34 14.57
N GLN A 82 -6.62 7.45 13.83
CA GLN A 82 -7.77 7.82 13.00
C GLN A 82 -8.06 6.77 11.92
N ALA A 83 -7.03 6.33 11.18
CA ALA A 83 -7.19 5.29 10.16
C ALA A 83 -7.70 3.96 10.74
N VAL A 84 -7.16 3.55 11.89
CA VAL A 84 -7.55 2.30 12.57
C VAL A 84 -8.99 2.34 13.04
N ASN A 85 -9.42 3.44 13.66
CA ASN A 85 -10.80 3.60 14.12
C ASN A 85 -11.77 3.51 12.94
N LEU A 86 -11.51 4.25 11.87
CA LEU A 86 -12.35 4.25 10.68
C LEU A 86 -12.39 2.86 10.01
N TYR A 87 -11.27 2.16 9.94
CA TYR A 87 -11.20 0.79 9.44
C TYR A 87 -12.08 -0.17 10.26
N TYR A 88 -12.03 -0.10 11.58
CA TYR A 88 -12.87 -0.93 12.44
C TYR A 88 -14.35 -0.58 12.31
N ASP A 89 -14.70 0.69 12.20
CA ASP A 89 -16.07 1.11 11.96
C ASP A 89 -16.61 0.52 10.65
N ILE A 90 -15.81 0.54 9.57
CA ILE A 90 -16.16 -0.12 8.29
C ILE A 90 -16.37 -1.63 8.46
N LEU A 91 -15.51 -2.31 9.22
CA LEU A 91 -15.60 -3.77 9.42
C LEU A 91 -16.87 -4.19 10.16
N LEU A 92 -17.37 -3.35 11.06
CA LEU A 92 -18.55 -3.62 11.87
C LEU A 92 -19.87 -3.33 11.13
N LEU A 93 -19.82 -2.65 9.98
CA LEU A 93 -21.02 -2.35 9.21
C LEU A 93 -21.63 -3.61 8.56
N PRO A 94 -22.96 -3.79 8.64
CA PRO A 94 -23.66 -4.82 7.89
C PRO A 94 -23.48 -4.62 6.38
N LYS A 95 -22.94 -5.64 5.69
CA LYS A 95 -22.62 -5.54 4.25
C LYS A 95 -23.82 -5.78 3.33
N ASN A 96 -24.98 -6.07 3.91
CA ASN A 96 -26.11 -6.72 3.23
C ASN A 96 -27.23 -5.73 2.89
N GLU A 97 -27.14 -4.51 3.39
CA GLU A 97 -28.20 -3.51 3.28
C GLU A 97 -27.81 -2.45 2.25
N LYS A 98 -28.71 -2.22 1.29
CA LYS A 98 -28.49 -1.29 0.18
C LYS A 98 -28.27 0.15 0.66
N ASP A 99 -28.87 0.51 1.78
CA ASP A 99 -28.76 1.83 2.40
C ASP A 99 -27.42 2.04 3.14
N ILE A 100 -26.66 0.96 3.38
CA ILE A 100 -25.34 1.00 4.02
C ILE A 100 -24.22 1.13 2.98
N ALA A 101 -24.49 0.79 1.71
CA ALA A 101 -23.50 0.82 0.65
C ALA A 101 -22.90 2.23 0.44
N ASP A 102 -23.75 3.27 0.47
CA ASP A 102 -23.30 4.66 0.29
C ASP A 102 -22.43 5.13 1.47
N ILE A 103 -22.83 4.80 2.70
CA ILE A 103 -22.07 5.11 3.92
C ILE A 103 -20.70 4.41 3.87
N LEU A 104 -20.69 3.13 3.51
CA LEU A 104 -19.47 2.33 3.40
C LEU A 104 -18.54 2.89 2.33
N TYR A 105 -19.08 3.35 1.20
CA TYR A 105 -18.31 4.01 0.15
C TYR A 105 -17.66 5.31 0.65
N ASP A 106 -18.41 6.17 1.34
CA ASP A 106 -17.88 7.42 1.87
C ASP A 106 -16.80 7.18 2.93
N MET A 107 -17.02 6.22 3.84
CA MET A 107 -16.02 5.85 4.85
C MET A 107 -14.74 5.26 4.21
N GLN A 108 -14.88 4.44 3.17
CA GLN A 108 -13.72 3.92 2.42
C GLN A 108 -12.96 5.05 1.73
N LYS A 109 -13.67 6.04 1.17
CA LYS A 109 -13.06 7.21 0.54
C LYS A 109 -12.30 8.05 1.56
N ASP A 110 -12.85 8.25 2.75
CA ASP A 110 -12.17 8.98 3.81
C ASP A 110 -10.95 8.21 4.34
N LEU A 111 -11.04 6.89 4.47
CA LEU A 111 -9.88 6.06 4.80
C LEU A 111 -8.78 6.17 3.74
N LEU A 112 -9.14 6.18 2.46
CA LEU A 112 -8.17 6.35 1.37
C LEU A 112 -7.45 7.70 1.42
N LYS A 113 -8.14 8.80 1.76
CA LYS A 113 -7.50 10.12 1.94
C LYS A 113 -6.50 10.15 3.08
N ILE A 114 -6.70 9.29 4.10
CA ILE A 114 -5.74 9.16 5.20
C ILE A 114 -4.56 8.28 4.77
N LEU A 115 -4.71 7.38 3.80
CA LEU A 115 -3.69 6.40 3.43
C LEU A 115 -2.85 6.77 2.20
N LEU A 116 -3.35 7.66 1.34
CA LEU A 116 -2.74 8.09 0.08
C LEU A 116 -2.54 9.61 0.06
#